data_AF-A0A5N7Z8V2-F1
#
_entry.id   AF-A0A5N7Z8V2-F1
#
_cell.length_a   1.000
_cell.length_b   1.000
_cell.length_c   1.000
_cell.angle_alpha   90.00
_cell.angle_beta   90.00
_cell.angle_gamma   90.00
#
_symmetry.space_group_name_H-M   'P 1'
#
loop_
_entity.id
_entity.type
_entity.pdbx_description
1 polymer ?
#
loop_
_entity_poly.entity_id
_entity_poly.type
_entity_poly.pdbx_seq_one_letter_code
_entity_poly.pdbx_strand_id
1 'polypeptide(L)' 'VGKPQFQIKKEGMAQGTLFIEIHPAFLKGDKTKITIEVYDGDVLIETTTTNFLGPRSFN' A
#
# COMPACT_ATOMS: atom_id res chain seq x y z
N VAL A 1 11.48 2.25 -5.75
CA VAL A 1 10.90 1.01 -6.34
C VAL A 1 9.41 1.22 -6.55
N GLY A 2 8.87 0.77 -7.70
CA GLY A 2 7.48 1.02 -8.13
C GLY A 2 7.28 2.37 -8.83
N LYS A 3 6.46 2.42 -9.89
CA LYS A 3 5.97 3.68 -10.47
C LYS A 3 4.72 4.12 -9.68
N PRO A 4 4.67 5.33 -9.10
CA PRO A 4 3.53 5.76 -8.29
C PRO A 4 2.26 6.03 -9.12
N GLN A 5 2.41 6.24 -10.43
CA GLN A 5 1.31 6.33 -11.38
C GLN A 5 1.44 5.30 -12.48
N PHE A 6 0.30 4.81 -12.95
CA PHE A 6 0.17 3.93 -14.11
C PHE A 6 -1.05 4.37 -14.92
N GLN A 7 -0.97 4.20 -16.24
CA GLN A 7 -2.08 4.52 -17.13
C GLN A 7 -2.84 3.24 -17.48
N ILE A 8 -4.17 3.31 -17.42
CA ILE A 8 -5.06 2.24 -17.84
C ILE A 8 -5.85 2.74 -19.05
N LYS A 9 -5.91 1.93 -20.11
CA LYS A 9 -6.77 2.23 -21.27
C LYS A 9 -8.24 2.07 -20.87
N LYS A 10 -9.16 2.71 -21.60
CA LYS A 10 -10.61 2.47 -21.41
C LYS A 10 -10.89 0.96 -21.50
N GLU A 11 -11.66 0.45 -20.53
CA GLU A 11 -11.98 -0.98 -20.36
C GLU A 11 -10.75 -1.90 -20.17
N GLY A 12 -9.59 -1.32 -19.88
CA GLY A 12 -8.36 -2.06 -19.62
C GLY A 12 -8.21 -2.50 -18.17
N MET A 13 -7.23 -3.37 -17.93
CA MET A 13 -6.85 -3.84 -16.60
C MET A 13 -5.33 -3.74 -16.44
N ALA A 14 -4.88 -3.29 -15.26
CA ALA A 14 -3.48 -3.30 -14.88
C ALA A 14 -3.29 -4.22 -13.67
N GLN A 15 -2.28 -5.09 -13.72
CA GLN A 15 -1.90 -5.96 -12.62
C GLN A 15 -0.42 -5.73 -12.30
N GLY A 16 -0.09 -5.72 -11.01
CA GLY A 16 1.28 -5.54 -10.56
C GLY A 16 1.47 -5.92 -9.10
N THR A 17 2.70 -5.76 -8.64
CA THR A 17 3.07 -5.97 -7.24
C THR A 17 3.49 -4.64 -6.65
N LEU A 18 2.85 -4.26 -5.55
CA LEU A 18 3.22 -3.09 -4.77
C LEU A 18 4.19 -3.52 -3.65
N PHE A 19 5.35 -2.88 -3.61
CA PHE A 19 6.29 -3.00 -2.51
C PHE A 19 6.24 -1.74 -1.65
N ILE A 20 6.00 -1.92 -0.34
CA ILE A 20 5.93 -0.85 0.64
C ILE A 20 7.07 -1.07 1.65
N GLU A 21 7.94 -0.07 1.78
CA GLU A 21 9.01 -0.04 2.78
C GLU A 21 8.65 1.00 3.84
N ILE A 22 8.63 0.58 5.11
CA ILE A 22 8.29 1.43 6.25
C ILE A 22 9.46 1.42 7.22
N HIS A 23 9.97 2.60 7.56
CA HIS A 23 11.05 2.71 8.53
C HIS A 23 10.58 2.20 9.91
N PRO A 24 11.35 1.32 10.61
CA PRO A 24 10.92 0.70 11.86
C PRO A 24 10.48 1.66 12.96
N ALA A 25 11.06 2.87 13.01
CA ALA A 25 10.69 3.91 13.97
C ALA A 25 9.22 4.37 13.88
N PHE A 26 8.53 4.10 12.76
CA PHE A 26 7.11 4.42 12.60
C PHE A 26 6.17 3.27 12.96
N LEU A 27 6.71 2.07 13.22
CA LEU A 27 5.92 0.91 13.60
C LEU A 27 5.62 0.98 15.10
N LYS A 28 4.33 0.94 15.45
CA LYS A 28 3.87 1.03 16.84
C LYS A 28 3.73 -0.33 17.53
N GLY A 29 3.99 -1.43 16.81
CA GLY A 29 3.85 -2.79 17.29
C GLY A 29 4.09 -3.81 16.18
N ASP A 30 3.86 -5.08 16.48
CA ASP A 30 4.05 -6.19 15.54
C ASP A 30 2.99 -6.22 14.43
N LYS A 31 1.82 -5.61 14.67
CA LYS A 31 0.74 -5.48 13.70
C LYS A 31 0.39 -4.01 13.50
N THR A 32 0.69 -3.50 12.31
CA THR A 32 0.37 -2.13 11.90
C THR A 32 -0.69 -2.17 10.79
N LYS A 33 -1.90 -1.66 11.04
CA LYS A 33 -2.90 -1.53 9.98
C LYS A 33 -2.45 -0.42 9.02
N ILE A 34 -2.43 -0.73 7.72
CA ILE A 34 -2.16 0.22 6.66
C ILE A 34 -3.40 0.40 5.79
N THR A 35 -3.62 1.64 5.35
CA THR A 35 -4.66 2.03 4.41
C THR A 35 -3.99 2.39 3.10
N ILE A 36 -4.53 1.88 2.00
CA ILE A 36 -4.07 2.17 0.64
C ILE A 36 -5.23 2.82 -0.09
N GLU A 37 -4.98 4.02 -0.60
CA GLU A 37 -5.93 4.81 -1.36
C GLU A 37 -5.46 4.88 -2.81
N VAL A 38 -6.40 4.70 -3.75
CA VAL A 38 -6.13 4.82 -5.18
C VAL A 38 -6.88 6.04 -5.71
N TYR A 39 -6.16 6.88 -6.45
CA TYR A 39 -6.68 8.15 -6.97
C TYR A 39 -6.64 8.20 -8.49
N ASP A 40 -7.67 8.82 -9.09
CA ASP A 40 -7.64 9.35 -10.46
C ASP A 40 -7.50 10.88 -10.37
N GLY A 41 -6.28 11.38 -10.60
CA GLY A 41 -5.93 12.76 -10.30
C GLY A 41 -6.12 13.06 -8.80
N ASP A 42 -7.05 13.96 -8.48
CA ASP A 42 -7.40 14.34 -7.11
C ASP A 42 -8.63 13.59 -6.58
N VAL A 43 -9.23 12.69 -7.37
CA VAL A 43 -10.45 11.95 -7.00
C VAL A 43 -10.08 10.59 -6.41
N LEU A 44 -10.48 10.34 -5.16
CA LEU A 44 -10.36 9.03 -4.53
C LEU A 44 -11.34 8.04 -5.18
N ILE A 45 -10.84 6.95 -5.74
CA ILE A 45 -11.66 5.95 -6.45
C ILE A 45 -11.77 4.61 -5.72
N GLU A 46 -10.83 4.29 -4.82
CA GLU A 46 -10.84 3.05 -4.04
C GLU A 46 -10.06 3.22 -2.73
N THR A 47 -10.48 2.49 -1.69
CA THR A 47 -9.72 2.38 -0.43
C THR A 47 -9.68 0.94 0.02
N THR A 48 -8.50 0.41 0.26
CA THR A 48 -8.31 -0.93 0.83
C THR A 48 -7.43 -0.87 2.08
N THR A 49 -7.57 -1.87 2.95
CA THR A 49 -6.77 -1.96 4.16
C THR A 49 -6.13 -3.34 4.28
N THR A 50 -4.92 -3.38 4.80
CA THR A 50 -4.25 -4.62 5.14
C THR A 50 -3.40 -4.43 6.41
N ASN A 51 -2.81 -5.50 6.92
CA ASN A 51 -1.93 -5.42 8.08
C ASN A 51 -0.48 -5.62 7.61
N PHE A 52 0.36 -4.65 7.92
CA PHE A 52 1.80 -4.79 7.87
C PHE A 52 2.26 -5.49 9.16
N LEU A 53 2.92 -6.64 9.00
CA LEU A 53 3.48 -7.40 10.11
C LEU A 53 4.95 -6.98 10.29
N GLY A 54 5.21 -6.22 11.35
CA GLY A 54 6.57 -5.87 11.74
C GLY A 54 7.32 -7.05 12.35
N PRO A 55 8.63 -6.93 12.61
CA PRO A 55 9.40 -7.96 13.29
C PRO A 55 8.76 -8.29 14.64
N ARG A 56 8.44 -9.58 14.85
CA ARG A 56 7.98 -10.10 16.14
C ARG A 56 9.19 -10.47 16.98
N SER A 57 9.31 -9.87 18.16
CA SER A 57 10.19 -10.37 19.21
C SER A 57 9.43 -11.43 20.01
N PHE A 58 9.95 -12.65 20.03
CA PHE A 58 9.56 -13.68 20.99
C PHE A 58 10.57 -13.60 22.14
N ASN A 59 10.08 -13.34 23.36
CA ASN A 59 10.87 -13.48 24.59
C ASN A 59 10.75 -14.90 25.13
#